data_AF-A0A538PZI7-F1
#
_entry.id   AF-A0A538PZI7-F1
#
_cell.length_a   1.000
_cell.length_b   1.000
_cell.length_c   1.000
_cell.angle_alpha   90.00
_cell.angle_beta   90.00
_cell.angle_gamma   90.00
#
_symmetry.space_group_name_H-M   'P 1'
#
loop_
_entity.id
_entity.type
_entity.pdbx_description
1 polymer ?
#
loop_
_entity_poly.entity_id
_entity_poly.type
_entity_poly.pdbx_seq_one_letter_code
_entity_poly.pdbx_strand_id
1 'polypeptide(L)'
;MGSGGSRPSFQDAAFDLRAGVPAGTYHVECDAVITASVDVTFTLIWRRGSTDNQLVQWTRHWDPLPAGKFDAQPYEVDMAAGAIDFRDGDQLVFRYAAANTTGLEAFIPNGDGVNSHGRIPSITLP
;
A
#
# COMPACT_ATOMS: atom_id res chain seq x y z
N MET A 1 -18.57 -11.38 26.72
CA MET A 1 -17.41 -11.71 25.88
C MET A 1 -17.82 -11.53 24.43
N GLY A 2 -17.58 -10.35 23.86
CA GLY A 2 -17.79 -10.08 22.44
C GLY A 2 -16.45 -10.15 21.74
N SER A 3 -16.34 -11.00 20.73
CA SER A 3 -15.13 -11.15 19.89
C SER A 3 -14.89 -9.87 19.10
N GLY A 4 -14.07 -8.98 19.64
CA GLY A 4 -13.52 -7.82 18.93
C GLY A 4 -12.43 -8.27 17.96
N GLY A 5 -12.82 -9.06 16.95
CA GLY A 5 -11.97 -9.29 15.80
C GLY A 5 -12.00 -8.05 14.94
N SER A 6 -11.14 -7.07 15.22
CA SER A 6 -10.89 -5.96 14.32
C SER A 6 -10.47 -6.57 12.98
N ARG A 7 -11.39 -6.58 12.00
CA ARG A 7 -11.04 -6.90 10.63
C ARG A 7 -9.91 -5.94 10.23
N PRO A 8 -8.84 -6.39 9.58
CA PRO A 8 -7.86 -5.47 9.04
C PRO A 8 -8.61 -4.47 8.15
N SER A 9 -8.53 -3.18 8.49
CA SER A 9 -9.09 -2.13 7.65
C SER A 9 -8.21 -2.02 6.42
N PHE A 10 -8.71 -2.57 5.30
CA PHE A 10 -8.07 -2.37 4.00
C PHE A 10 -8.22 -0.91 3.59
N GLN A 11 -7.14 -0.34 3.06
CA GLN A 11 -7.17 0.96 2.42
C GLN A 11 -6.72 0.77 0.96
N ASP A 12 -7.47 1.35 0.04
CA ASP A 12 -7.25 1.26 -1.41
C ASP A 12 -6.84 2.64 -1.94
N ALA A 13 -5.73 2.70 -2.67
CA ALA A 13 -5.43 3.77 -3.60
C ALA A 13 -5.68 3.25 -5.03
N ALA A 14 -6.73 3.72 -5.67
CA ALA A 14 -7.13 3.30 -7.01
C ALA A 14 -6.76 4.35 -8.06
N PHE A 15 -6.20 3.89 -9.18
CA PHE A 15 -5.79 4.70 -10.31
C PHE A 15 -6.41 4.15 -11.59
N ASP A 16 -7.05 5.02 -12.37
CA ASP A 16 -7.59 4.61 -13.66
C ASP A 16 -6.46 4.31 -14.64
N LEU A 17 -6.48 3.11 -15.23
CA LEU A 17 -5.54 2.76 -16.29
C LEU A 17 -5.94 3.47 -17.58
N ARG A 18 -4.94 3.83 -18.38
CA ARG A 18 -5.14 4.50 -19.68
C ARG A 18 -4.68 3.67 -20.87
N ALA A 19 -3.95 2.58 -20.61
CA ALA A 19 -3.38 1.69 -21.60
C ALA A 19 -2.99 0.36 -20.94
N GLY A 20 -2.68 -0.63 -21.78
CA GLY A 20 -2.13 -1.91 -21.33
C GLY A 20 -0.76 -1.73 -20.70
N VAL A 21 -0.41 -2.64 -19.79
CA VAL A 21 0.90 -2.63 -19.10
C VAL A 21 1.59 -3.96 -19.42
N PRO A 22 2.82 -3.97 -19.95
CA PRO A 22 3.54 -5.21 -20.16
C PRO A 22 3.88 -5.88 -18.81
N ALA A 23 4.16 -7.18 -18.84
CA ALA A 23 4.75 -7.84 -17.69
C ALA A 23 6.14 -7.23 -17.43
N GLY A 24 6.45 -6.95 -16.17
CA GLY A 24 7.69 -6.25 -15.84
C GLY A 24 7.80 -5.89 -14.37
N THR A 25 8.71 -4.98 -14.08
CA THR A 25 8.99 -4.49 -12.73
C THR A 25 8.16 -3.24 -12.46
N TYR A 26 7.40 -3.29 -11.38
CA TYR A 26 6.63 -2.16 -10.86
C TYR A 26 7.42 -1.59 -9.69
N HIS A 27 7.79 -0.31 -9.78
CA HIS A 27 8.46 0.39 -8.70
C HIS A 27 7.41 1.08 -7.83
N VAL A 28 7.36 0.72 -6.55
CA VAL A 28 6.36 1.21 -5.60
C VAL A 28 7.05 2.07 -4.56
N GLU A 29 6.62 3.32 -4.44
CA GLU A 29 7.00 4.23 -3.36
C GLU A 29 5.84 4.34 -2.36
N CYS A 30 6.10 4.17 -1.07
CA CYS A 30 5.08 4.27 -0.02
C CYS A 30 5.69 4.65 1.32
N ASP A 31 6.14 5.90 1.42
CA ASP A 31 6.63 6.45 2.67
C ASP A 31 5.49 6.50 3.70
N ALA A 32 5.80 6.23 4.98
CA ALA A 32 4.76 6.18 6.02
C ALA A 32 5.28 6.56 7.40
N VAL A 33 4.44 7.22 8.19
CA VAL A 33 4.66 7.40 9.63
C VAL A 33 4.19 6.16 10.36
N ILE A 34 5.04 5.62 11.23
CA ILE A 34 4.78 4.40 11.99
C ILE A 34 4.62 4.77 13.46
N THR A 35 3.43 4.56 14.02
CA THR A 35 3.10 4.97 15.42
C THR A 35 3.15 3.80 16.40
N ALA A 36 3.04 2.56 15.91
CA ALA A 36 3.23 1.34 16.67
C ALA A 36 3.81 0.25 15.74
N SER A 37 4.47 -0.76 16.30
CA SER A 37 4.97 -1.88 15.49
C SER A 37 3.81 -2.56 14.77
N VAL A 38 4.00 -2.88 13.49
CA VAL A 38 2.92 -3.33 12.60
C VAL A 38 3.47 -4.14 11.43
N ASP A 39 2.74 -5.18 11.04
CA ASP A 39 2.95 -5.86 9.77
C ASP A 39 1.98 -5.28 8.74
N VAL A 40 2.50 -4.81 7.62
CA VAL A 40 1.67 -4.26 6.53
C VAL A 40 1.79 -5.15 5.31
N THR A 41 0.65 -5.71 4.90
CA THR A 41 0.54 -6.43 3.63
C THR A 41 0.11 -5.45 2.56
N PHE A 42 0.92 -5.37 1.50
CA PHE A 42 0.66 -4.59 0.30
C PHE A 42 0.24 -5.51 -0.84
N THR A 43 -0.69 -5.06 -1.68
CA THR A 43 -1.18 -5.83 -2.82
C THR A 43 -1.40 -4.89 -4.00
N LEU A 44 -0.77 -5.20 -5.13
CA LEU A 44 -1.12 -4.60 -6.41
C LEU A 44 -2.21 -5.44 -7.06
N ILE A 45 -3.29 -4.77 -7.45
CA ILE A 45 -4.50 -5.38 -7.98
C ILE A 45 -4.83 -4.70 -9.30
N TRP A 46 -5.09 -5.50 -10.33
CA TRP A 46 -5.78 -5.08 -11.54
C TRP A 46 -7.28 -5.31 -11.37
N ARG A 47 -8.02 -4.22 -11.20
CA ARG A 47 -9.48 -4.24 -11.03
C ARG A 47 -10.16 -4.01 -12.37
N ARG A 48 -11.09 -4.91 -12.72
CA ARG A 48 -11.98 -4.81 -13.88
C ARG A 48 -13.42 -4.90 -13.43
N GLY A 49 -14.13 -3.77 -13.45
CA GLY A 49 -15.47 -3.68 -12.86
C GLY A 49 -15.42 -4.02 -11.36
N SER A 50 -16.11 -5.08 -10.95
CA SER A 50 -16.10 -5.58 -9.56
C SER A 50 -15.09 -6.71 -9.30
N THR A 51 -14.28 -7.07 -10.30
CA THR A 51 -13.33 -8.19 -10.19
C THR A 51 -11.93 -7.69 -9.88
N ASP A 52 -11.39 -8.09 -8.73
CA ASP A 52 -10.01 -7.82 -8.33
C ASP A 52 -9.11 -8.99 -8.79
N ASN A 53 -8.14 -8.70 -9.68
CA ASN A 53 -7.09 -9.64 -10.06
C ASN A 53 -5.79 -9.23 -9.36
N GLN A 54 -5.34 -10.02 -8.39
CA GLN A 54 -4.07 -9.75 -7.71
C GLN A 54 -2.90 -9.95 -8.69
N LEU A 55 -2.08 -8.92 -8.84
CA LEU A 55 -0.86 -8.96 -9.64
C LEU A 55 0.32 -9.45 -8.80
N VAL A 56 0.48 -8.89 -7.60
CA VAL A 56 1.54 -9.24 -6.67
C VAL A 56 1.17 -8.82 -5.25
N GLN A 57 1.69 -9.52 -4.25
CA GLN A 57 1.49 -9.24 -2.83
C GLN A 57 2.79 -9.46 -2.07
N TRP A 58 3.06 -8.60 -1.10
CA TRP A 58 4.18 -8.74 -0.19
C TRP A 58 3.82 -8.18 1.18
N THR A 59 4.63 -8.50 2.19
CA THR A 59 4.45 -8.00 3.56
C THR A 59 5.75 -7.40 4.06
N ARG A 60 5.65 -6.30 4.80
CA ARG A 60 6.76 -5.67 5.48
C ARG A 60 6.41 -5.42 6.94
N HIS A 61 7.33 -5.81 7.83
CA HIS A 61 7.29 -5.41 9.23
C HIS A 61 7.85 -3.99 9.40
N TRP A 62 7.26 -3.23 10.29
CA TRP A 62 7.65 -1.86 10.62
C TRP A 62 7.70 -1.66 12.13
N ASP A 63 8.67 -0.86 12.55
CA ASP A 63 8.79 -0.36 13.92
C ASP A 63 8.75 1.17 13.93
N PRO A 64 8.19 1.80 14.98
CA PRO A 64 8.24 3.25 15.16
C PRO A 64 9.68 3.77 15.23
N LEU A 65 9.88 5.02 14.81
CA LEU A 65 11.18 5.67 15.00
C LEU A 65 11.48 5.87 16.50
N PRO A 66 12.76 5.73 16.92
CA PRO A 66 13.15 6.00 18.30
C PRO A 66 12.83 7.43 18.75
N ALA A 67 12.55 7.58 20.05
CA ALA A 67 12.39 8.88 20.74
C ALA A 67 11.19 9.76 20.30
N GLY A 68 10.06 9.15 19.91
CA GLY A 68 8.82 9.90 19.64
C GLY A 68 8.89 10.78 18.40
N LYS A 69 9.77 10.45 17.45
CA LYS A 69 9.82 11.10 16.15
C LYS A 69 8.70 10.56 15.25
N PHE A 70 8.01 11.47 14.59
CA PHE A 70 6.90 11.17 13.66
C PHE A 70 7.25 11.57 12.23
N ASP A 71 8.51 11.37 11.83
CA ASP A 71 8.93 11.52 10.44
C ASP A 71 8.47 10.30 9.63
N ALA A 72 8.06 10.51 8.37
CA ALA A 72 7.76 9.40 7.49
C ALA A 72 9.03 8.59 7.23
N GLN A 73 8.92 7.28 7.41
CA GLN A 73 9.96 6.34 7.04
C GLN A 73 9.84 6.05 5.55
N PRO A 74 10.92 6.22 4.76
CA PRO A 74 10.85 5.98 3.33
C PRO A 74 10.70 4.49 3.02
N TYR A 75 9.96 4.20 1.95
CA TYR A 75 9.90 2.85 1.41
C TYR A 75 9.75 2.82 -0.09
N GLU A 76 10.63 2.04 -0.68
CA GLU A 76 10.64 1.73 -2.09
C GLU A 76 10.83 0.23 -2.27
N VAL A 77 10.11 -0.35 -3.22
CA VAL A 77 10.27 -1.74 -3.57
C VAL A 77 9.97 -1.96 -5.05
N ASP A 78 10.80 -2.80 -5.66
CA ASP A 78 10.59 -3.30 -7.01
C ASP A 78 9.90 -4.66 -6.93
N MET A 79 8.74 -4.77 -7.57
CA MET A 79 7.98 -6.02 -7.61
C MET A 79 7.74 -6.46 -9.06
N ALA A 80 8.04 -7.72 -9.36
CA ALA A 80 7.67 -8.31 -10.63
C ALA A 80 6.16 -8.58 -10.64
N ALA A 81 5.47 -8.12 -11.69
CA ALA A 81 4.04 -8.33 -11.87
C ALA A 81 3.70 -8.71 -13.33
N GLY A 82 2.57 -9.41 -13.47
CA GLY A 82 2.05 -9.83 -14.77
C GLY A 82 1.60 -8.67 -15.65
N ALA A 83 1.41 -8.97 -16.94
CA ALA A 83 0.87 -8.01 -17.89
C ALA A 83 -0.60 -7.70 -17.59
N ILE A 84 -1.01 -6.47 -17.90
CA ILE A 84 -2.40 -6.01 -17.82
C ILE A 84 -2.92 -5.81 -19.24
N ASP A 85 -3.90 -6.63 -19.62
CA ASP A 85 -4.65 -6.46 -20.88
C ASP A 85 -5.76 -5.43 -20.69
N PHE A 86 -5.44 -4.16 -20.93
CA PHE A 86 -6.29 -3.02 -20.63
C PHE A 86 -7.64 -3.01 -21.38
N ARG A 87 -8.68 -2.57 -20.65
CA ARG A 87 -9.96 -2.11 -21.18
C ARG A 87 -10.39 -0.82 -20.48
N ASP A 88 -11.18 -0.02 -21.18
CA ASP A 88 -11.75 1.20 -20.61
C ASP A 88 -12.48 0.91 -19.29
N GLY A 89 -12.14 1.67 -18.25
CA GLY A 89 -12.66 1.50 -16.89
C GLY A 89 -11.88 0.50 -16.02
N ASP A 90 -10.82 -0.13 -16.52
CA ASP A 90 -9.90 -0.89 -15.69
C ASP A 90 -9.09 0.05 -14.76
N GLN A 91 -8.78 -0.44 -13.56
CA GLN A 91 -8.02 0.30 -12.56
C GLN A 91 -6.82 -0.51 -12.07
N LEU A 92 -5.75 0.20 -11.74
CA LEU A 92 -4.68 -0.30 -10.90
C LEU A 92 -4.95 0.13 -9.46
N VAL A 93 -5.04 -0.83 -8.55
CA VAL A 93 -5.33 -0.59 -7.14
C VAL A 93 -4.14 -1.02 -6.31
N PHE A 94 -3.61 -0.09 -5.53
CA PHE A 94 -2.66 -0.35 -4.47
C PHE A 94 -3.44 -0.49 -3.16
N ARG A 95 -3.55 -1.72 -2.68
CA ARG A 95 -4.22 -2.04 -1.42
C ARG A 95 -3.19 -2.30 -0.34
N TYR A 96 -3.43 -1.78 0.86
CA TYR A 96 -2.65 -2.12 2.04
C TYR A 96 -3.53 -2.44 3.24
N ALA A 97 -3.05 -3.36 4.08
CA ALA A 97 -3.69 -3.79 5.30
C ALA A 97 -2.68 -3.94 6.42
N ALA A 98 -2.93 -3.23 7.53
CA ALA A 98 -2.19 -3.37 8.77
C ALA A 98 -2.71 -4.58 9.57
N ALA A 99 -1.79 -5.36 10.11
CA ALA A 99 -2.03 -6.49 10.99
C ALA A 99 -1.01 -6.50 12.14
N ASN A 100 -1.24 -7.38 13.13
CA ASN A 100 -0.32 -7.63 14.24
C ASN A 100 0.10 -6.36 15.02
N THR A 101 -0.83 -5.41 15.16
CA THR A 101 -0.60 -4.16 15.87
C THR A 101 -1.70 -3.91 16.90
N THR A 102 -1.38 -3.11 17.92
CA THR A 102 -2.31 -2.69 18.98
C THR A 102 -2.92 -1.31 18.72
N GLY A 103 -2.42 -0.57 17.73
CA GLY A 103 -2.88 0.77 17.38
C GLY A 103 -3.73 0.79 16.10
N LEU A 104 -4.82 1.54 16.10
CA LEU A 104 -5.69 1.69 14.91
C LEU A 104 -5.01 2.46 13.76
N GLU A 105 -4.02 3.29 14.06
CA GLU A 105 -3.29 4.15 13.12
C GLU A 105 -1.79 3.83 13.12
N ALA A 106 -1.45 2.54 13.24
CA ALA A 106 -0.06 2.09 13.33
C ALA A 106 0.76 2.40 12.05
N PHE A 107 0.09 2.52 10.91
CA PHE A 107 0.68 2.85 9.61
C PHE A 107 -0.12 3.99 8.95
N ILE A 108 0.53 5.14 8.77
CA ILE A 108 -0.06 6.34 8.17
C ILE A 108 0.73 6.67 6.89
N PRO A 109 0.21 6.35 5.68
CA PRO A 109 0.91 6.58 4.42
C PRO A 109 1.08 8.08 4.14
N ASN A 110 2.12 8.44 3.39
CA ASN A 110 2.59 9.81 3.13
C ASN A 110 3.00 10.60 4.39
N GLY A 111 2.65 10.12 5.58
CA GLY A 111 2.67 10.90 6.81
C GLY A 111 1.76 12.13 6.67
N ASP A 112 0.44 11.97 6.80
CA ASP A 112 -0.46 13.13 6.72
C ASP A 112 -0.17 14.12 7.88
N GLY A 113 0.43 15.29 7.58
CA GLY A 113 0.83 16.30 8.57
C GLY A 113 1.90 17.29 8.12
N VAL A 114 1.97 18.45 8.79
CA VAL A 114 2.91 19.55 8.47
C VAL A 114 4.39 19.23 8.71
N ASN A 115 4.71 18.08 9.31
CA ASN A 115 6.07 17.71 9.73
C ASN A 115 6.59 16.43 9.06
N SER A 116 5.84 15.83 8.14
CA SER A 116 6.01 14.39 7.90
C SER A 116 6.98 14.03 6.79
N HIS A 117 7.38 14.97 5.93
CA HIS A 117 8.40 14.81 4.86
C HIS A 117 8.24 13.56 3.96
N GLY A 118 7.09 12.89 3.98
CA GLY A 118 6.86 11.68 3.21
C GLY A 118 6.47 11.99 1.78
N ARG A 119 6.80 11.07 0.87
CA ARG A 119 6.31 11.10 -0.50
C ARG A 119 4.92 10.46 -0.58
N ILE A 120 4.11 11.04 -1.47
CA ILE A 120 2.81 10.48 -1.82
C ILE A 120 3.04 9.10 -2.43
N PRO A 121 2.29 8.06 -1.99
CA PRO A 121 2.43 6.74 -2.58
C PRO A 121 2.27 6.79 -4.10
N SER A 122 3.22 6.19 -4.80
CA SER A 122 3.25 6.22 -6.27
C SER A 122 3.72 4.88 -6.83
N ILE A 123 3.30 4.58 -8.06
CA ILE A 123 3.67 3.36 -8.76
C ILE A 123 4.18 3.75 -10.15
N THR A 124 5.42 3.38 -10.45
CA THR A 124 5.97 3.47 -11.80
C THR A 124 5.82 2.11 -12.48
N LEU A 125 5.20 2.13 -13.67
CA LEU A 125 4.93 0.96 -14.51
C LEU A 125 6.10 0.72 -15.47
N PRO A 126 6.32 -0.53 -15.93
CA PRO A 126 7.34 -0.87 -16.92
C PRO A 126 7.10 -0.25 -18.30
#